data_AF-A0A943JQM2-F1
#
_entry.id   AF-A0A943JQM2-F1
#
_cell.length_a   1.000
_cell.length_b   1.000
_cell.length_c   1.000
_cell.angle_alpha   90.00
_cell.angle_beta   90.00
_cell.angle_gamma   90.00
#
_symmetry.space_group_name_H-M   'P 1'
#
loop_
_entity.id
_entity.type
_entity.pdbx_description
1 polymer ?
#
loop_
_entity_poly.entity_id
_entity_poly.type
_entity_poly.pdbx_seq_one_letter_code
_entity_poly.pdbx_strand_id
1 'polypeptide(L)'
;MKRIITKFILIFTIIVCTLNAIILTTFANIDKKNLYSKGDCGRLLKKGDVVVKTYIVVYNNNGKEYPAYCLDKNKAGVDDNITYDVTLDGIIKNVYIWKAITNGYPYKTPEEMGCNTIGEAFMATKMAVYSVLYNYTINDFSPIGEAGQRTWNALNNILLKVNDGNNTQISANLNILEESSNWEENKEMPGCISKDFYVNSEGPMNSYTIIKEDGTEGTIITDINNMPRQEFKSNEKFRISIPISELSDGGSIKLKALANVETKPIFIGKAANSSNQDYAITGISYENGTGEKEIYYSKNETKLKIIKKDENGEKNLANAIFQLLDKDKNVIISELITDKNGEVVLENILPGTYYIKEIQAPAGYILYDNYIQIRSEFNEELTVTIKNSKEEKPEIQISENILKIKNEVKRLPKTGM
;
A
#
# COMPACT_ATOMS: atom_id res chain seq x y z
N MET A 1 15.17 -12.51 21.91
CA MET A 1 14.56 -11.83 20.73
C MET A 1 15.17 -12.23 19.38
N LYS A 2 16.49 -12.43 19.24
CA LYS A 2 17.14 -12.81 17.97
C LYS A 2 16.50 -14.02 17.24
N ARG A 3 16.09 -15.08 17.95
CA ARG A 3 15.57 -16.33 17.35
C ARG A 3 14.24 -16.21 16.58
N ILE A 4 13.40 -15.22 16.87
CA ILE A 4 12.09 -15.07 16.20
C ILE A 4 12.25 -14.23 14.92
N ILE A 5 13.04 -13.16 14.99
CA ILE A 5 13.36 -12.30 13.85
C ILE A 5 14.11 -13.11 12.76
N THR A 6 15.04 -14.00 13.13
CA THR A 6 15.75 -14.85 12.17
C THR A 6 14.84 -15.81 11.41
N LYS A 7 13.74 -16.28 12.01
CA LYS A 7 12.79 -17.19 11.32
C LYS A 7 11.93 -16.46 10.28
N PHE A 8 11.57 -15.20 10.52
CA PHE A 8 10.84 -14.39 9.54
C PHE A 8 11.72 -13.98 8.35
N ILE A 9 12.98 -13.61 8.59
CA ILE A 9 13.95 -13.26 7.53
C ILE A 9 14.18 -14.43 6.56
N LEU A 10 14.24 -15.67 7.08
CA LEU A 10 14.48 -16.87 6.27
C LEU A 10 13.28 -17.24 5.36
N ILE A 11 12.05 -17.00 5.83
CA ILE A 11 10.83 -17.20 5.03
C ILE A 11 10.72 -16.10 3.96
N PHE A 12 11.12 -14.86 4.30
CA PHE A 12 11.12 -13.72 3.39
C PHE A 12 12.08 -13.90 2.21
N THR A 13 13.27 -14.47 2.44
CA THR A 13 14.26 -14.74 1.36
C THR A 13 13.75 -15.76 0.35
N ILE A 14 12.97 -16.75 0.79
CA ILE A 14 12.41 -17.80 -0.08
C ILE A 14 11.27 -17.25 -0.95
N ILE A 15 10.42 -16.39 -0.41
CA ILE A 15 9.30 -15.77 -1.16
C ILE A 15 9.81 -14.77 -2.21
N VAL A 16 10.81 -13.95 -1.86
CA VAL A 16 11.45 -13.01 -2.80
C VAL A 16 12.15 -13.74 -3.96
N CYS A 17 12.74 -14.91 -3.71
CA CYS A 17 13.36 -15.71 -4.77
C CYS A 17 12.35 -16.31 -5.76
N THR A 18 11.11 -16.58 -5.35
CA THR A 18 10.10 -17.18 -6.24
C THR A 18 9.40 -16.19 -7.18
N LEU A 19 9.43 -14.87 -6.91
CA LEU A 19 8.81 -13.87 -7.78
C LEU A 19 9.74 -13.25 -8.83
N ASN A 20 11.06 -13.28 -8.62
CA ASN A 20 12.04 -12.81 -9.62
C ASN A 20 12.13 -13.73 -10.86
N ALA A 21 11.34 -14.80 -10.92
CA ALA A 21 11.23 -15.70 -12.07
C ALA A 21 10.17 -15.29 -13.11
N ILE A 22 9.53 -14.12 -12.97
CA ILE A 22 8.77 -13.54 -14.08
C ILE A 22 9.76 -12.78 -14.97
N ILE A 23 10.48 -13.56 -15.76
CA ILE A 23 11.30 -13.08 -16.87
C ILE A 23 10.37 -12.28 -17.79
N LEU A 24 10.67 -10.99 -17.97
CA LEU A 24 10.15 -10.20 -19.09
C LEU A 24 10.57 -10.90 -20.39
N THR A 25 9.68 -11.72 -20.95
CA THR A 25 9.77 -12.07 -22.36
C THR A 25 9.21 -10.91 -23.15
N THR A 26 10.03 -9.88 -23.40
CA THR A 26 9.75 -8.88 -24.43
C THR A 26 9.99 -9.50 -25.81
N PHE A 27 9.07 -10.36 -26.23
CA PHE A 27 8.85 -10.53 -27.65
C PHE A 27 7.96 -9.37 -28.08
N ALA A 28 8.50 -8.48 -28.92
CA ALA A 28 7.70 -7.66 -29.81
C ALA A 28 7.00 -8.59 -30.82
N ASN A 29 6.08 -9.42 -30.32
CA ASN A 29 5.10 -10.07 -31.18
C ASN A 29 4.22 -8.95 -31.69
N ILE A 30 4.43 -8.59 -32.95
CA ILE A 30 3.45 -7.83 -33.71
C ILE A 30 2.17 -8.67 -33.66
N ASP A 31 1.23 -8.29 -32.79
CA ASP A 31 0.03 -9.07 -32.54
C ASP A 31 -0.91 -8.91 -33.74
N LYS A 32 -0.69 -9.76 -34.75
CA LYS A 32 -1.51 -9.82 -35.96
C LYS A 32 -2.75 -10.64 -35.68
N LYS A 33 -3.92 -10.12 -36.04
CA LYS A 33 -5.20 -10.83 -35.98
C LYS A 33 -5.70 -11.09 -37.39
N ASN A 34 -5.88 -12.35 -37.74
CA ASN A 34 -6.54 -12.74 -38.98
C ASN A 34 -8.06 -12.56 -38.83
N LEU A 35 -8.65 -11.70 -39.65
CA LEU A 35 -10.08 -11.40 -39.63
C LEU A 35 -10.81 -12.21 -40.73
N TYR A 36 -11.92 -12.83 -40.38
CA TYR A 36 -12.74 -13.62 -41.32
C TYR A 36 -14.24 -13.50 -41.00
N SER A 37 -15.07 -13.80 -41.99
CA SER A 37 -16.54 -13.77 -41.88
C SER A 37 -17.10 -15.08 -41.31
N LYS A 38 -18.17 -14.97 -40.51
CA LYS A 38 -19.04 -16.07 -40.08
C LYS A 38 -20.40 -16.06 -40.80
N GLY A 39 -20.53 -15.27 -41.86
CA GLY A 39 -21.72 -15.17 -42.68
C GLY A 39 -22.46 -13.84 -42.54
N ASP A 40 -23.40 -13.64 -43.47
CA ASP A 40 -24.30 -12.49 -43.55
C ASP A 40 -25.27 -12.45 -42.34
N CYS A 41 -25.44 -11.28 -41.72
CA CYS A 41 -26.36 -11.07 -40.60
C CYS A 41 -27.84 -11.17 -40.99
N GLY A 42 -28.15 -11.21 -42.28
CA GLY A 42 -29.49 -11.18 -42.83
C GLY A 42 -30.03 -9.77 -43.04
N ARG A 43 -31.28 -9.71 -43.52
CA ARG A 43 -31.98 -8.47 -43.83
C ARG A 43 -32.72 -7.95 -42.60
N LEU A 44 -32.00 -7.26 -41.71
CA LEU A 44 -32.56 -6.83 -40.41
C LEU A 44 -32.93 -5.34 -40.37
N LEU A 45 -32.11 -4.46 -40.95
CA LEU A 45 -32.33 -3.01 -40.94
C LEU A 45 -32.29 -2.42 -42.36
N LYS A 46 -33.01 -1.31 -42.56
CA LYS A 46 -32.84 -0.40 -43.70
C LYS A 46 -32.31 0.94 -43.22
N LYS A 47 -31.55 1.62 -44.08
CA LYS A 47 -31.27 3.05 -43.97
C LYS A 47 -31.89 3.76 -45.17
N GLY A 48 -32.96 4.53 -44.96
CA GLY A 48 -33.86 4.94 -46.04
C GLY A 48 -34.43 3.70 -46.75
N ASP A 49 -34.35 3.64 -48.08
CA ASP A 49 -34.85 2.52 -48.87
C ASP A 49 -33.83 1.37 -49.03
N VAL A 50 -32.60 1.55 -48.56
CA VAL A 50 -31.49 0.61 -48.76
C VAL A 50 -31.38 -0.34 -47.58
N VAL A 51 -31.38 -1.65 -47.86
CA VAL A 51 -31.13 -2.67 -46.83
C VAL A 51 -29.67 -2.64 -46.40
N VAL A 52 -29.44 -2.58 -45.09
CA VAL A 52 -28.10 -2.64 -44.52
C VAL A 52 -27.57 -4.07 -44.65
N LYS A 53 -26.52 -4.25 -45.45
CA LYS A 53 -25.81 -5.53 -45.57
C LYS A 53 -24.58 -5.54 -44.66
N THR A 54 -24.43 -6.58 -43.86
CA THR A 54 -23.25 -6.76 -43.02
C THR A 54 -22.97 -8.23 -42.74
N TYR A 55 -21.70 -8.54 -42.53
CA TYR A 55 -21.20 -9.86 -42.19
C TYR A 55 -20.65 -9.84 -40.77
N ILE A 56 -20.79 -10.96 -40.07
CA ILE A 56 -20.22 -11.17 -38.74
C ILE A 56 -18.72 -11.36 -38.92
N VAL A 57 -17.93 -10.33 -38.62
CA VAL A 57 -16.47 -10.40 -38.72
C VAL A 57 -15.90 -10.80 -37.37
N VAL A 58 -15.04 -11.81 -37.35
CA VAL A 58 -14.39 -12.32 -36.13
C VAL A 58 -12.90 -12.54 -36.34
N TYR A 59 -12.21 -12.75 -35.23
CA TYR A 59 -10.86 -13.30 -35.19
C TYR A 59 -10.76 -14.38 -34.11
N ASN A 60 -9.83 -15.32 -34.27
CA ASN A 60 -9.56 -16.34 -33.25
C ASN A 60 -8.46 -15.85 -32.29
N ASN A 61 -8.68 -15.99 -30.99
CA ASN A 61 -7.67 -15.79 -29.96
C ASN A 61 -7.73 -16.96 -28.98
N ASN A 62 -6.69 -17.80 -28.98
CA ASN A 62 -6.57 -18.99 -28.13
C ASN A 62 -7.80 -19.92 -28.16
N GLY A 63 -8.35 -20.18 -29.35
CA GLY A 63 -9.47 -21.10 -29.55
C GLY A 63 -10.85 -20.48 -29.34
N LYS A 64 -10.93 -19.20 -28.96
CA LYS A 64 -12.19 -18.46 -28.84
C LYS A 64 -12.31 -17.40 -29.92
N GLU A 65 -13.47 -17.31 -30.56
CA GLU A 65 -13.78 -16.30 -31.56
C GLU A 65 -14.30 -15.03 -30.89
N TYR A 66 -13.82 -13.88 -31.35
CA TYR A 66 -14.25 -12.56 -30.89
C TYR A 66 -14.59 -11.67 -32.08
N PRO A 67 -15.67 -10.86 -32.00
CA PRO A 67 -16.07 -9.99 -33.08
C PRO A 67 -15.07 -8.84 -33.27
N ALA A 68 -14.97 -8.37 -34.51
CA ALA A 68 -14.27 -7.16 -34.88
C ALA A 68 -15.22 -6.22 -35.63
N TYR A 69 -15.17 -4.92 -35.35
CA TYR A 69 -16.06 -3.93 -35.95
C TYR A 69 -15.30 -2.99 -36.88
N CYS A 70 -15.72 -2.94 -38.14
CA CYS A 70 -15.17 -2.05 -39.15
C CYS A 70 -15.19 -0.59 -38.66
N LEU A 71 -14.14 0.17 -38.98
CA LEU A 71 -14.03 1.60 -38.60
C LEU A 71 -14.16 2.55 -39.79
N ASP A 72 -14.34 2.03 -41.02
CA ASP A 72 -14.55 2.85 -42.21
C ASP A 72 -15.50 2.20 -43.22
N LYS A 73 -16.72 2.71 -43.37
CA LYS A 73 -17.70 2.17 -44.32
C LYS A 73 -17.31 2.31 -45.80
N ASN A 74 -16.35 3.19 -46.14
CA ASN A 74 -16.01 3.52 -47.53
C ASN A 74 -14.91 2.61 -48.11
N LYS A 75 -14.25 1.80 -47.27
CA LYS A 75 -13.18 0.88 -47.67
C LYS A 75 -13.67 -0.55 -47.79
N ALA A 76 -12.91 -1.39 -48.48
CA ALA A 76 -13.22 -2.82 -48.58
C ALA A 76 -13.03 -3.50 -47.21
N GLY A 77 -14.07 -4.17 -46.73
CA GLY A 77 -14.05 -4.91 -45.47
C GLY A 77 -14.01 -6.42 -45.69
N VAL A 78 -13.81 -7.15 -44.60
CA VAL A 78 -13.97 -8.60 -44.54
C VAL A 78 -15.42 -9.01 -44.82
N ASP A 79 -15.58 -10.01 -45.67
CA ASP A 79 -16.85 -10.66 -46.01
C ASP A 79 -16.62 -12.17 -46.26
N ASP A 80 -17.60 -12.88 -46.82
CA ASP A 80 -17.51 -14.32 -47.08
C ASP A 80 -16.41 -14.72 -48.08
N ASN A 81 -15.90 -13.77 -48.87
CA ASN A 81 -14.86 -14.01 -49.87
C ASN A 81 -13.54 -13.29 -49.55
N ILE A 82 -13.56 -12.29 -48.68
CA ILE A 82 -12.41 -11.44 -48.36
C ILE A 82 -12.03 -11.63 -46.89
N THR A 83 -10.82 -12.14 -46.65
CA THR A 83 -10.17 -12.21 -45.33
C THR A 83 -8.83 -11.48 -45.40
N TYR A 84 -8.41 -10.87 -44.30
CA TYR A 84 -7.08 -10.29 -44.18
C TYR A 84 -6.65 -10.08 -42.74
N ASP A 85 -5.34 -9.90 -42.56
CA ASP A 85 -4.75 -9.62 -41.26
C ASP A 85 -4.79 -8.13 -40.96
N VAL A 86 -5.02 -7.83 -39.67
CA VAL A 86 -4.79 -6.52 -39.09
C VAL A 86 -3.72 -6.60 -38.01
N THR A 87 -2.96 -5.53 -37.85
CA THR A 87 -1.95 -5.41 -36.79
C THR A 87 -2.48 -4.50 -35.69
N LEU A 88 -2.38 -4.91 -34.43
CA LEU A 88 -2.79 -4.05 -33.31
C LEU A 88 -1.92 -2.79 -33.25
N ASP A 89 -2.57 -1.63 -33.19
CA ASP A 89 -1.96 -0.30 -33.17
C ASP A 89 -2.62 0.58 -32.09
N GLY A 90 -2.46 0.13 -30.84
CA GLY A 90 -2.97 0.86 -29.66
C GLY A 90 -4.47 0.67 -29.40
N ILE A 91 -4.96 1.45 -28.43
CA ILE A 91 -6.33 1.38 -27.90
C ILE A 91 -7.15 2.55 -28.43
N ILE A 92 -8.41 2.29 -28.81
CA ILE A 92 -9.38 3.31 -29.18
C ILE A 92 -9.58 4.27 -28.00
N LYS A 93 -9.25 5.56 -28.22
CA LYS A 93 -9.47 6.66 -27.26
C LYS A 93 -10.80 7.38 -27.42
N ASN A 94 -11.54 7.10 -28.51
CA ASN A 94 -12.87 7.66 -28.71
C ASN A 94 -13.87 6.97 -27.77
N VAL A 95 -14.24 7.66 -26.69
CA VAL A 95 -15.15 7.13 -25.66
C VAL A 95 -16.51 6.72 -26.21
N TYR A 96 -17.01 7.38 -27.25
CA TYR A 96 -18.31 7.04 -27.85
C TYR A 96 -18.25 5.71 -28.61
N ILE A 97 -17.15 5.44 -29.32
CA ILE A 97 -16.93 4.13 -29.97
C ILE A 97 -16.75 3.04 -28.91
N TRP A 98 -15.98 3.32 -27.85
CA TRP A 98 -15.81 2.40 -26.73
C TRP A 98 -17.17 2.07 -26.09
N LYS A 99 -18.01 3.07 -25.79
CA LYS A 99 -19.37 2.88 -25.25
C LYS A 99 -20.27 2.10 -26.21
N ALA A 100 -20.21 2.39 -27.50
CA ALA A 100 -21.01 1.69 -28.50
C ALA A 100 -20.70 0.18 -28.49
N ILE A 101 -19.42 -0.19 -28.35
CA ILE A 101 -18.99 -1.58 -28.35
C ILE A 101 -19.21 -2.25 -26.98
N THR A 102 -18.87 -1.60 -25.87
CA THR A 102 -18.96 -2.20 -24.53
C THR A 102 -20.40 -2.35 -24.01
N ASN A 103 -21.36 -1.62 -24.58
CA ASN A 103 -22.79 -1.82 -24.37
C ASN A 103 -23.43 -2.75 -25.41
N GLY A 104 -22.65 -3.26 -26.36
CA GLY A 104 -23.09 -4.21 -27.39
C GLY A 104 -22.35 -5.55 -27.30
N TYR A 105 -22.45 -6.34 -28.36
CA TYR A 105 -21.78 -7.63 -28.49
C TYR A 105 -20.27 -7.42 -28.69
N PRO A 106 -19.37 -8.15 -28.01
CA PRO A 106 -19.60 -9.36 -27.21
C PRO A 106 -19.70 -9.11 -25.71
N TYR A 107 -19.59 -7.86 -25.25
CA TYR A 107 -19.62 -7.50 -23.83
C TYR A 107 -21.02 -7.56 -23.23
N LYS A 108 -22.03 -7.60 -24.09
CA LYS A 108 -23.40 -8.03 -23.83
C LYS A 108 -23.72 -9.23 -24.72
N THR A 109 -24.30 -10.26 -24.12
CA THR A 109 -24.84 -11.41 -24.83
C THR A 109 -26.03 -10.99 -25.70
N PRO A 110 -26.37 -11.75 -26.78
CA PRO A 110 -27.58 -11.48 -27.54
C PRO A 110 -28.83 -11.37 -26.66
N GLU A 111 -28.97 -12.24 -25.66
CA GLU A 111 -30.08 -12.22 -24.72
C GLU A 111 -30.14 -10.94 -23.88
N GLU A 112 -29.02 -10.49 -23.30
CA GLU A 112 -28.96 -9.21 -22.58
C GLU A 112 -29.32 -8.00 -23.46
N MET A 113 -29.09 -8.11 -24.77
CA MET A 113 -29.44 -7.08 -25.75
C MET A 113 -30.90 -7.18 -26.23
N GLY A 114 -31.64 -8.22 -25.84
CA GLY A 114 -32.99 -8.51 -26.34
C GLY A 114 -33.00 -9.07 -27.77
N CYS A 115 -31.88 -9.63 -28.22
CA CYS A 115 -31.69 -10.26 -29.52
C CYS A 115 -31.76 -11.79 -29.41
N ASN A 116 -32.23 -12.45 -30.47
CA ASN A 116 -32.29 -13.92 -30.51
C ASN A 116 -31.04 -14.56 -31.11
N THR A 117 -30.27 -13.80 -31.90
CA THR A 117 -29.12 -14.32 -32.63
C THR A 117 -27.90 -13.42 -32.50
N ILE A 118 -26.72 -13.99 -32.71
CA ILE A 118 -25.46 -13.23 -32.81
C ILE A 118 -25.54 -12.24 -33.98
N GLY A 119 -26.20 -12.60 -35.09
CA GLY A 119 -26.36 -11.70 -36.26
C GLY A 119 -27.11 -10.43 -35.92
N GLU A 120 -28.20 -10.53 -35.15
CA GLU A 120 -28.96 -9.39 -34.63
C GLU A 120 -28.10 -8.51 -33.71
N ALA A 121 -27.45 -9.10 -32.71
CA ALA A 121 -26.61 -8.38 -31.74
C ALA A 121 -25.38 -7.72 -32.39
N PHE A 122 -24.72 -8.42 -33.31
CA PHE A 122 -23.57 -7.92 -34.07
C PHE A 122 -23.96 -6.75 -34.97
N MET A 123 -25.07 -6.87 -35.73
CA MET A 123 -25.53 -5.76 -36.58
C MET A 123 -25.86 -4.52 -35.75
N ALA A 124 -26.58 -4.68 -34.63
CA ALA A 124 -26.90 -3.57 -33.73
C ALA A 124 -25.63 -2.86 -33.24
N THR A 125 -24.62 -3.62 -32.81
CA THR A 125 -23.35 -3.06 -32.32
C THR A 125 -22.56 -2.37 -33.42
N LYS A 126 -22.46 -2.99 -34.61
CA LYS A 126 -21.79 -2.38 -35.76
C LYS A 126 -22.45 -1.09 -36.20
N MET A 127 -23.79 -1.06 -36.24
CA MET A 127 -24.53 0.16 -36.58
C MET A 127 -24.35 1.24 -35.51
N ALA A 128 -24.23 0.88 -34.22
CA ALA A 128 -23.90 1.85 -33.19
C ALA A 128 -22.51 2.48 -33.38
N VAL A 129 -21.50 1.68 -33.75
CA VAL A 129 -20.17 2.20 -34.11
C VAL A 129 -20.25 3.16 -35.30
N TYR A 130 -21.00 2.79 -36.34
CA TYR A 130 -21.21 3.67 -37.51
C TYR A 130 -22.02 4.92 -37.19
N SER A 131 -22.99 4.84 -36.28
CA SER A 131 -23.71 6.00 -35.80
C SER A 131 -22.79 7.02 -35.14
N VAL A 132 -21.81 6.55 -34.37
CA VAL A 132 -20.78 7.42 -33.79
C VAL A 132 -19.85 8.01 -34.85
N LEU A 133 -19.39 7.19 -35.80
CA LEU A 133 -18.43 7.63 -36.83
C LEU A 133 -19.04 8.59 -37.87
N TYR A 134 -20.34 8.46 -38.14
CA TYR A 134 -21.01 9.14 -39.25
C TYR A 134 -22.22 9.98 -38.80
N ASN A 135 -22.37 10.22 -37.49
CA ASN A 135 -23.46 10.99 -36.89
C ASN A 135 -24.85 10.48 -37.28
N TYR A 136 -25.04 9.16 -37.30
CA TYR A 136 -26.37 8.58 -37.49
C TYR A 136 -27.14 8.57 -36.17
N THR A 137 -28.45 8.72 -36.31
CA THR A 137 -29.41 8.60 -35.23
C THR A 137 -30.20 7.31 -35.38
N ILE A 138 -30.97 6.93 -34.36
CA ILE A 138 -31.85 5.77 -34.48
C ILE A 138 -32.89 5.95 -35.61
N ASN A 139 -33.29 7.19 -35.90
CA ASN A 139 -34.27 7.52 -36.94
C ASN A 139 -33.74 7.32 -38.37
N ASP A 140 -32.41 7.20 -38.53
CA ASP A 140 -31.82 6.82 -39.81
C ASP A 140 -32.15 5.36 -40.19
N PHE A 141 -32.53 4.54 -39.22
CA PHE A 141 -32.73 3.11 -39.40
C PHE A 141 -34.20 2.71 -39.25
N SER A 142 -34.65 1.78 -40.09
CA SER A 142 -35.98 1.17 -39.98
C SER A 142 -35.86 -0.36 -39.89
N PRO A 143 -36.59 -1.01 -38.97
CA PRO A 143 -36.54 -2.46 -38.81
C PRO A 143 -37.23 -3.20 -39.96
N ILE A 144 -36.74 -4.41 -40.27
CA ILE A 144 -37.36 -5.36 -41.21
C ILE A 144 -37.82 -6.59 -40.45
N GLY A 145 -39.14 -6.75 -40.29
CA GLY A 145 -39.73 -7.88 -39.56
C GLY A 145 -39.37 -7.89 -38.06
N GLU A 146 -39.72 -8.98 -37.38
CA GLU A 146 -39.52 -9.09 -35.92
C GLU A 146 -38.05 -9.12 -35.51
N ALA A 147 -37.20 -9.82 -36.27
CA ALA A 147 -35.76 -9.85 -36.04
C ALA A 147 -35.12 -8.47 -36.24
N GLY A 148 -35.59 -7.72 -37.24
CA GLY A 148 -35.21 -6.33 -37.42
C GLY A 148 -35.64 -5.44 -36.26
N GLN A 149 -36.83 -5.66 -35.71
CA GLN A 149 -37.32 -4.89 -34.55
C GLN A 149 -36.46 -5.12 -33.31
N ARG A 150 -36.07 -6.37 -33.01
CA ARG A 150 -35.13 -6.67 -31.92
C ARG A 150 -33.78 -5.99 -32.13
N THR A 151 -33.24 -6.11 -33.34
CA THR A 151 -31.97 -5.46 -33.74
C THR A 151 -32.04 -3.94 -33.58
N TRP A 152 -33.14 -3.32 -34.00
CA TRP A 152 -33.36 -1.88 -33.88
C TRP A 152 -33.48 -1.44 -32.42
N ASN A 153 -34.20 -2.21 -31.59
CA ASN A 153 -34.30 -1.94 -30.15
C ASN A 153 -32.92 -2.02 -29.47
N ALA A 154 -32.14 -3.06 -29.80
CA ALA A 154 -30.78 -3.21 -29.30
C ALA A 154 -29.87 -2.05 -29.72
N LEU A 155 -29.92 -1.64 -31.00
CA LEU A 155 -29.21 -0.46 -31.50
C LEU A 155 -29.62 0.79 -30.72
N ASN A 156 -30.92 1.02 -30.55
CA ASN A 156 -31.43 2.18 -29.80
C ASN A 156 -30.90 2.20 -28.37
N ASN A 157 -30.94 1.06 -27.66
CA ASN A 157 -30.44 0.96 -26.30
C ASN A 157 -28.94 1.29 -26.20
N ILE A 158 -28.14 0.83 -27.16
CA ILE A 158 -26.71 1.21 -27.23
C ILE A 158 -26.57 2.71 -27.43
N LEU A 159 -27.32 3.31 -28.37
CA LEU A 159 -27.22 4.75 -28.66
C LEU A 159 -27.68 5.63 -27.49
N LEU A 160 -28.65 5.18 -26.70
CA LEU A 160 -29.02 5.86 -25.45
C LEU A 160 -27.87 5.85 -24.45
N LYS A 161 -27.14 4.74 -24.33
CA LYS A 161 -25.93 4.66 -23.47
C LYS A 161 -24.81 5.52 -24.01
N VAL A 162 -24.55 5.52 -25.32
CA VAL A 162 -23.54 6.39 -25.94
C VAL A 162 -23.80 7.86 -25.59
N ASN A 163 -25.06 8.29 -25.56
CA ASN A 163 -25.47 9.69 -25.35
C ASN A 163 -25.92 10.03 -23.91
N ASP A 164 -25.62 9.21 -22.91
CA ASP A 164 -26.07 9.41 -21.52
C ASP A 164 -25.36 10.54 -20.74
N GLY A 165 -24.45 11.27 -21.39
CA GLY A 165 -23.69 12.37 -20.78
C GLY A 165 -22.42 11.95 -20.03
N ASN A 166 -22.22 10.66 -19.75
CA ASN A 166 -20.98 10.17 -19.17
C ASN A 166 -19.93 9.91 -20.27
N ASN A 167 -18.88 10.73 -20.31
CA ASN A 167 -17.86 10.69 -21.36
C ASN A 167 -16.51 10.17 -20.87
N THR A 168 -16.48 9.34 -19.82
CA THR A 168 -15.24 8.71 -19.33
C THR A 168 -15.12 7.25 -19.77
N GLN A 169 -13.94 6.88 -20.25
CA GLN A 169 -13.54 5.49 -20.41
C GLN A 169 -12.92 5.03 -19.09
N ILE A 170 -13.23 3.80 -18.67
CA ILE A 170 -12.66 3.22 -17.45
C ILE A 170 -11.15 3.06 -17.64
N SER A 171 -10.35 3.61 -16.73
CA SER A 171 -8.91 3.46 -16.70
C SER A 171 -8.46 2.22 -15.90
N ALA A 172 -7.29 1.70 -16.25
CA ALA A 172 -6.60 0.68 -15.46
C ALA A 172 -5.78 1.27 -14.30
N ASN A 173 -5.78 2.59 -14.13
CA ASN A 173 -5.00 3.26 -13.08
C ASN A 173 -5.45 2.80 -11.67
N LEU A 174 -4.45 2.61 -10.81
CA LEU A 174 -4.65 2.28 -9.41
C LEU A 174 -4.21 3.45 -8.52
N ASN A 175 -4.91 3.65 -7.43
CA ASN A 175 -4.57 4.64 -6.42
C ASN A 175 -4.31 3.94 -5.09
N ILE A 176 -3.08 4.06 -4.58
CA ILE A 176 -2.75 3.62 -3.23
C ILE A 176 -3.17 4.74 -2.27
N LEU A 177 -4.06 4.44 -1.34
CA LEU A 177 -4.65 5.40 -0.43
C LEU A 177 -4.29 5.05 1.01
N GLU A 178 -4.12 6.09 1.81
CA GLU A 178 -3.84 5.99 3.24
C GLU A 178 -5.15 5.91 4.01
N GLU A 179 -5.26 4.97 4.94
CA GLU A 179 -6.41 4.90 5.85
C GLU A 179 -6.34 5.98 6.93
N SER A 180 -5.13 6.23 7.46
CA SER A 180 -4.84 7.27 8.46
C SER A 180 -3.68 8.14 7.98
N SER A 181 -3.52 9.35 8.53
CA SER A 181 -2.38 10.21 8.19
C SER A 181 -1.11 9.86 8.96
N ASN A 182 -1.23 9.19 10.10
CA ASN A 182 -0.16 9.08 11.09
C ASN A 182 0.44 7.68 11.13
N TRP A 183 1.74 7.62 11.40
CA TRP A 183 2.42 6.39 11.78
C TRP A 183 2.20 6.14 13.27
N GLU A 184 1.85 4.90 13.63
CA GLU A 184 1.56 4.53 15.01
C GLU A 184 2.38 3.30 15.42
N GLU A 185 2.72 3.17 16.71
CA GLU A 185 3.40 1.97 17.20
C GLU A 185 2.52 0.73 17.00
N ASN A 186 3.09 -0.31 16.41
CA ASN A 186 2.40 -1.57 16.21
C ASN A 186 2.49 -2.45 17.48
N LYS A 187 1.38 -2.55 18.20
CA LYS A 187 1.29 -3.32 19.46
C LYS A 187 1.51 -4.82 19.26
N GLU A 188 1.17 -5.35 18.08
CA GLU A 188 1.32 -6.77 17.74
C GLU A 188 2.68 -7.09 17.11
N MET A 189 3.36 -6.06 16.59
CA MET A 189 4.75 -6.11 16.13
C MET A 189 5.61 -5.07 16.89
N PRO A 190 5.92 -5.31 18.18
CA PRO A 190 6.66 -4.35 18.99
C PRO A 190 7.99 -3.95 18.35
N GLY A 191 8.32 -2.65 18.41
CA GLY A 191 9.50 -2.09 17.78
C GLY A 191 9.31 -1.69 16.32
N CYS A 192 8.09 -1.74 15.79
CA CYS A 192 7.73 -1.18 14.48
C CYS A 192 6.71 -0.06 14.64
N ILE A 193 6.78 0.93 13.75
CA ILE A 193 5.63 1.78 13.43
C ILE A 193 4.87 1.18 12.25
N SER A 194 3.57 1.36 12.21
CA SER A 194 2.73 0.87 11.12
C SER A 194 1.71 1.89 10.66
N LYS A 195 1.25 1.69 9.44
CA LYS A 195 0.21 2.48 8.80
C LYS A 195 -0.56 1.62 7.82
N ASP A 196 -1.88 1.80 7.79
CA ASP A 196 -2.78 1.02 6.96
C ASP A 196 -3.13 1.75 5.67
N PHE A 197 -3.31 0.97 4.61
CA PHE A 197 -3.52 1.44 3.25
C PHE A 197 -4.54 0.54 2.53
N TYR A 198 -5.07 1.04 1.44
CA TYR A 198 -5.90 0.28 0.51
C TYR A 198 -5.69 0.75 -0.92
N VAL A 199 -6.15 -0.02 -1.90
CA VAL A 199 -6.05 0.32 -3.32
C VAL A 199 -7.43 0.51 -3.91
N ASN A 200 -7.63 1.64 -4.59
CA ASN A 200 -8.81 1.90 -5.40
C ASN A 200 -8.46 1.82 -6.89
N SER A 201 -9.41 1.35 -7.69
CA SER A 201 -9.37 1.33 -9.15
C SER A 201 -10.63 1.99 -9.71
N GLU A 202 -10.55 2.59 -10.90
CA GLU A 202 -11.75 3.12 -11.59
C GLU A 202 -12.65 2.00 -12.10
N GLY A 203 -12.05 0.88 -12.54
CA GLY A 203 -12.76 -0.31 -12.98
C GLY A 203 -12.85 -1.40 -11.91
N PRO A 204 -13.73 -2.40 -12.09
CA PRO A 204 -13.76 -3.58 -11.24
C PRO A 204 -12.40 -4.31 -11.23
N MET A 205 -11.98 -4.77 -10.05
CA MET A 205 -10.83 -5.67 -9.89
C MET A 205 -11.13 -6.71 -8.81
N ASN A 206 -10.48 -7.88 -8.90
CA ASN A 206 -10.66 -8.98 -7.93
C ASN A 206 -9.63 -8.93 -6.81
N SER A 207 -8.36 -8.70 -7.16
CA SER A 207 -7.23 -8.60 -6.24
C SER A 207 -6.22 -7.58 -6.75
N TYR A 208 -5.34 -7.14 -5.86
CA TYR A 208 -4.19 -6.31 -6.16
C TYR A 208 -2.95 -6.82 -5.43
N THR A 209 -1.77 -6.52 -5.98
CA THR A 209 -0.47 -6.83 -5.40
C THR A 209 0.26 -5.54 -5.05
N ILE A 210 0.89 -5.47 -3.86
CA ILE A 210 1.75 -4.36 -3.44
C ILE A 210 3.21 -4.78 -3.47
N ILE A 211 4.03 -3.98 -4.12
CA ILE A 211 5.47 -4.12 -4.21
C ILE A 211 6.11 -2.89 -3.56
N LYS A 212 7.16 -3.11 -2.77
CA LYS A 212 8.08 -2.06 -2.35
C LYS A 212 9.17 -1.93 -3.42
N GLU A 213 9.14 -0.86 -4.19
CA GLU A 213 10.17 -0.57 -5.21
C GLU A 213 11.42 0.05 -4.59
N ASP A 214 11.26 0.85 -3.54
CA ASP A 214 12.36 1.56 -2.86
C ASP A 214 12.00 1.85 -1.38
N GLY A 215 12.99 2.16 -0.55
CA GLY A 215 12.85 2.44 0.88
C GLY A 215 13.48 1.38 1.79
N THR A 216 13.36 1.57 3.11
CA THR A 216 14.15 0.83 4.10
C THR A 216 14.04 -0.69 3.99
N GLU A 217 15.16 -1.41 4.17
CA GLU A 217 15.21 -2.87 4.00
C GLU A 217 14.24 -3.60 4.92
N GLY A 218 14.10 -3.17 6.18
CA GLY A 218 13.21 -3.79 7.15
C GLY A 218 11.73 -3.49 6.96
N THR A 219 11.34 -2.71 5.95
CA THR A 219 9.92 -2.47 5.63
C THR A 219 9.19 -3.80 5.34
N ILE A 220 8.08 -4.04 6.03
CA ILE A 220 7.26 -5.25 5.92
C ILE A 220 5.89 -4.88 5.39
N ILE A 221 5.41 -5.60 4.37
CA ILE A 221 4.04 -5.53 3.86
C ILE A 221 3.26 -6.70 4.47
N THR A 222 2.15 -6.41 5.14
CA THR A 222 1.29 -7.40 5.77
C THR A 222 -0.19 -7.14 5.47
N ASP A 223 -1.05 -8.09 5.83
CA ASP A 223 -2.45 -7.75 6.08
C ASP A 223 -2.63 -7.02 7.41
N ILE A 224 -3.87 -6.63 7.71
CA ILE A 224 -4.21 -5.91 8.96
C ILE A 224 -3.99 -6.75 10.23
N ASN A 225 -3.84 -8.08 10.10
CA ASN A 225 -3.53 -9.00 11.20
C ASN A 225 -2.03 -9.30 11.28
N ASN A 226 -1.20 -8.48 10.63
CA ASN A 226 0.25 -8.58 10.64
C ASN A 226 0.80 -9.87 10.01
N MET A 227 0.03 -10.55 9.15
CA MET A 227 0.53 -11.68 8.36
C MET A 227 1.22 -11.19 7.08
N PRO A 228 2.52 -11.48 6.87
CA PRO A 228 3.24 -11.03 5.69
C PRO A 228 2.66 -11.61 4.40
N ARG A 229 2.26 -10.73 3.49
CA ARG A 229 1.82 -11.06 2.13
C ARG A 229 1.81 -9.80 1.27
N GLN A 230 1.79 -10.00 -0.05
CA GLN A 230 1.79 -8.90 -1.02
C GLN A 230 0.51 -8.87 -1.87
N GLU A 231 -0.27 -9.94 -1.91
CA GLU A 231 -1.55 -10.00 -2.63
C GLU A 231 -2.73 -9.84 -1.66
N PHE A 232 -3.72 -9.06 -2.08
CA PHE A 232 -4.90 -8.69 -1.32
C PHE A 232 -6.13 -8.71 -2.22
N LYS A 233 -7.29 -9.06 -1.67
CA LYS A 233 -8.57 -8.89 -2.38
C LYS A 233 -8.87 -7.40 -2.55
N SER A 234 -9.69 -7.05 -3.53
CA SER A 234 -9.99 -5.65 -3.87
C SER A 234 -10.57 -4.81 -2.74
N ASN A 235 -11.22 -5.43 -1.75
CA ASN A 235 -11.78 -4.76 -0.58
C ASN A 235 -10.91 -4.90 0.69
N GLU A 236 -9.78 -5.61 0.62
CA GLU A 236 -8.87 -5.76 1.75
C GLU A 236 -7.97 -4.54 1.86
N LYS A 237 -7.60 -4.23 3.11
CA LYS A 237 -6.53 -3.28 3.43
C LYS A 237 -5.22 -4.04 3.57
N PHE A 238 -4.12 -3.34 3.35
CA PHE A 238 -2.77 -3.79 3.67
C PHE A 238 -2.13 -2.85 4.68
N ARG A 239 -1.08 -3.33 5.34
CA ARG A 239 -0.30 -2.57 6.32
C ARG A 239 1.15 -2.52 5.90
N ILE A 240 1.74 -1.33 6.03
CA ILE A 240 3.19 -1.15 5.98
C ILE A 240 3.69 -1.02 7.40
N SER A 241 4.73 -1.78 7.74
CA SER A 241 5.41 -1.72 9.03
C SER A 241 6.89 -1.42 8.83
N ILE A 242 7.42 -0.45 9.57
CA ILE A 242 8.83 -0.03 9.51
C ILE A 242 9.45 -0.23 10.90
N PRO A 243 10.61 -0.92 11.02
CA PRO A 243 11.32 -1.02 12.28
C PRO A 243 11.76 0.36 12.78
N ILE A 244 11.49 0.67 14.04
CA ILE A 244 11.86 1.97 14.65
C ILE A 244 13.38 2.16 14.67
N SER A 245 14.15 1.05 14.71
CA SER A 245 15.61 1.07 14.59
C SER A 245 16.13 1.59 13.25
N GLU A 246 15.29 1.62 12.20
CA GLU A 246 15.61 2.15 10.87
C GLU A 246 15.17 3.61 10.70
N LEU A 247 14.56 4.21 11.72
CA LEU A 247 14.14 5.61 11.73
C LEU A 247 15.23 6.52 12.29
N SER A 248 16.51 6.23 12.04
CA SER A 248 17.60 7.12 12.47
C SER A 248 17.47 8.50 11.85
N ASP A 249 17.00 8.53 10.61
CA ASP A 249 16.63 9.71 9.85
C ASP A 249 15.21 9.52 9.29
N GLY A 250 14.58 10.62 8.87
CA GLY A 250 13.36 10.54 8.08
C GLY A 250 13.64 10.01 6.68
N GLY A 251 12.62 9.53 5.99
CA GLY A 251 12.79 9.01 4.64
C GLY A 251 11.47 8.73 3.93
N SER A 252 11.58 8.02 2.81
CA SER A 252 10.44 7.61 2.01
C SER A 252 10.50 6.14 1.61
N ILE A 253 9.33 5.60 1.28
CA ILE A 253 9.14 4.27 0.71
C ILE A 253 8.33 4.44 -0.57
N LYS A 254 8.80 3.87 -1.67
CA LYS A 254 8.05 3.84 -2.93
C LYS A 254 7.31 2.53 -3.05
N LEU A 255 5.99 2.63 -3.10
CA LEU A 255 5.08 1.50 -3.27
C LEU A 255 4.53 1.49 -4.69
N LYS A 256 4.33 0.28 -5.20
CA LYS A 256 3.66 0.02 -6.47
C LYS A 256 2.55 -1.01 -6.29
N ALA A 257 1.36 -0.63 -6.72
CA ALA A 257 0.21 -1.50 -6.84
C ALA A 257 0.11 -2.05 -8.26
N LEU A 258 -0.18 -3.34 -8.39
CA LEU A 258 -0.47 -4.04 -9.63
C LEU A 258 -1.80 -4.77 -9.51
N ALA A 259 -2.66 -4.71 -10.53
CA ALA A 259 -3.93 -5.45 -10.54
C ALA A 259 -4.40 -5.71 -11.97
N ASN A 260 -5.31 -6.68 -12.16
CA ASN A 260 -6.07 -6.81 -13.40
C ASN A 260 -7.37 -6.03 -13.26
N VAL A 261 -7.51 -4.95 -14.04
CA VAL A 261 -8.67 -4.04 -13.98
C VAL A 261 -9.58 -4.29 -15.18
N GLU A 262 -10.87 -4.47 -14.95
CA GLU A 262 -11.86 -4.71 -16.00
C GLU A 262 -12.22 -3.42 -16.75
N THR A 263 -11.36 -3.01 -17.68
CA THR A 263 -11.54 -1.78 -18.48
C THR A 263 -12.19 -2.04 -19.85
N LYS A 264 -12.25 -3.31 -20.28
CA LYS A 264 -12.74 -3.73 -21.61
C LYS A 264 -12.05 -2.95 -22.74
N PRO A 265 -10.72 -3.06 -22.89
CA PRO A 265 -9.99 -2.30 -23.89
C PRO A 265 -10.42 -2.73 -25.30
N ILE A 266 -10.60 -1.75 -26.18
CA ILE A 266 -10.87 -1.98 -27.60
C ILE A 266 -9.64 -1.53 -28.39
N PHE A 267 -9.00 -2.45 -29.09
CA PHE A 267 -7.79 -2.15 -29.85
C PHE A 267 -8.12 -1.70 -31.26
N ILE A 268 -7.24 -0.88 -31.85
CA ILE A 268 -7.27 -0.56 -33.27
C ILE A 268 -6.47 -1.64 -33.99
N GLY A 269 -7.10 -2.39 -34.88
CA GLY A 269 -6.44 -3.27 -35.83
C GLY A 269 -6.26 -2.54 -37.16
N LYS A 270 -5.02 -2.20 -37.51
CA LYS A 270 -4.69 -1.56 -38.78
C LYS A 270 -4.50 -2.58 -39.89
N ALA A 271 -5.19 -2.40 -41.00
CA ALA A 271 -4.98 -3.17 -42.20
C ALA A 271 -3.64 -2.81 -42.85
N ALA A 272 -2.92 -3.80 -43.37
CA ALA A 272 -1.66 -3.55 -44.09
C ALA A 272 -1.89 -2.79 -45.42
N ASN A 273 -3.02 -3.05 -46.09
CA ASN A 273 -3.44 -2.34 -47.28
C ASN A 273 -4.35 -1.16 -46.90
N SER A 274 -3.97 0.06 -47.28
CA SER A 274 -4.72 1.27 -46.97
C SER A 274 -6.10 1.36 -47.63
N SER A 275 -6.36 0.56 -48.68
CA SER A 275 -7.67 0.40 -49.31
C SER A 275 -8.64 -0.49 -48.52
N ASN A 276 -8.13 -1.23 -47.53
CA ASN A 276 -8.93 -2.09 -46.67
C ASN A 276 -9.33 -1.37 -45.38
N GLN A 277 -10.40 -1.84 -44.74
CA GLN A 277 -10.90 -1.31 -43.47
C GLN A 277 -9.98 -1.66 -42.31
N ASP A 278 -9.76 -0.68 -41.44
CA ASP A 278 -9.30 -0.89 -40.08
C ASP A 278 -10.47 -1.35 -39.19
N TYR A 279 -10.15 -2.01 -38.08
CA TYR A 279 -11.14 -2.63 -37.20
C TYR A 279 -10.93 -2.27 -35.73
N ALA A 280 -12.02 -2.12 -35.01
CA ALA A 280 -12.07 -2.24 -33.56
C ALA A 280 -12.00 -3.72 -33.18
N ILE A 281 -10.95 -4.11 -32.48
CA ILE A 281 -10.69 -5.47 -32.02
C ILE A 281 -11.15 -5.60 -30.57
N THR A 282 -12.11 -6.50 -30.35
CA THR A 282 -12.81 -6.69 -29.06
C THR A 282 -12.39 -7.98 -28.37
N GLY A 283 -12.92 -8.27 -27.19
CA GLY A 283 -12.82 -9.59 -26.55
C GLY A 283 -11.82 -9.68 -25.40
N ILE A 284 -11.02 -8.64 -25.22
CA ILE A 284 -10.20 -8.45 -24.03
C ILE A 284 -11.05 -7.70 -23.00
N SER A 285 -11.10 -8.24 -21.78
CA SER A 285 -11.90 -7.67 -20.68
C SER A 285 -11.05 -6.88 -19.69
N TYR A 286 -9.76 -7.21 -19.55
CA TYR A 286 -8.88 -6.69 -18.51
C TYR A 286 -7.65 -6.01 -19.09
N GLU A 287 -7.18 -4.96 -18.41
CA GLU A 287 -5.86 -4.36 -18.58
C GLU A 287 -5.04 -4.54 -17.30
N ASN A 288 -3.72 -4.66 -17.45
CA ASN A 288 -2.80 -4.61 -16.31
C ASN A 288 -2.77 -3.18 -15.78
N GLY A 289 -3.36 -3.00 -14.61
CA GLY A 289 -3.38 -1.75 -13.88
C GLY A 289 -2.15 -1.56 -13.02
N THR A 290 -1.69 -0.31 -12.93
CA THR A 290 -0.56 0.09 -12.09
C THR A 290 -0.88 1.37 -11.33
N GLY A 291 -0.34 1.50 -10.13
CA GLY A 291 -0.38 2.74 -9.35
C GLY A 291 0.85 2.85 -8.48
N GLU A 292 1.39 4.04 -8.34
CA GLU A 292 2.59 4.28 -7.54
C GLU A 292 2.30 5.30 -6.45
N LYS A 293 2.91 5.11 -5.28
CA LYS A 293 2.82 6.05 -4.18
C LYS A 293 4.11 6.07 -3.39
N GLU A 294 4.64 7.28 -3.20
CA GLU A 294 5.70 7.52 -2.26
C GLU A 294 5.09 7.93 -0.91
N ILE A 295 5.44 7.19 0.15
CA ILE A 295 5.02 7.46 1.52
C ILE A 295 6.23 7.91 2.32
N TYR A 296 6.02 8.81 3.28
CA TYR A 296 7.09 9.41 4.06
C TYR A 296 6.96 9.05 5.53
N TYR A 297 8.09 8.88 6.20
CA TYR A 297 8.19 8.67 7.64
C TYR A 297 9.25 9.62 8.21
N SER A 298 9.07 9.99 9.48
CA SER A 298 10.00 10.85 10.20
C SER A 298 11.02 10.03 10.98
N LYS A 299 12.14 10.65 11.33
CA LYS A 299 13.08 10.06 12.28
C LYS A 299 12.40 9.80 13.63
N ASN A 300 12.91 8.84 14.37
CA ASN A 300 12.56 8.60 15.76
C ASN A 300 13.08 9.77 16.61
N GLU A 301 12.21 10.42 17.37
CA GLU A 301 12.55 11.51 18.29
C GLU A 301 12.32 11.13 19.75
N THR A 302 12.14 9.84 20.07
CA THR A 302 11.96 9.39 21.46
C THR A 302 13.21 9.70 22.30
N LYS A 303 13.01 10.36 23.44
CA LYS A 303 14.06 10.77 24.38
C LYS A 303 13.78 10.31 25.80
N LEU A 304 14.84 9.94 26.51
CA LEU A 304 14.83 9.74 27.96
C LEU A 304 15.78 10.74 28.61
N LYS A 305 15.24 11.60 29.46
CA LYS A 305 15.97 12.53 30.31
C LYS A 305 15.94 12.05 31.76
N ILE A 306 17.11 11.79 32.34
CA ILE A 306 17.27 11.48 33.76
C ILE A 306 17.79 12.74 34.44
N ILE A 307 17.09 13.21 35.47
CA ILE A 307 17.49 14.35 36.29
C ILE A 307 17.77 13.85 37.70
N LYS A 308 19.00 14.06 38.15
CA LYS A 308 19.44 13.66 39.48
C LYS A 308 19.44 14.84 40.43
N LYS A 309 18.71 14.70 41.53
CA LYS A 309 18.59 15.71 42.58
C LYS A 309 18.91 15.18 43.96
N ASP A 310 19.10 16.10 44.90
CA ASP A 310 19.02 15.80 46.32
C ASP A 310 17.57 15.50 46.75
N GLU A 311 17.42 14.98 47.96
CA GLU A 311 16.13 14.61 48.57
C GLU A 311 15.12 15.76 48.55
N ASN A 312 15.58 16.98 48.83
CA ASN A 312 14.75 18.19 48.83
C ASN A 312 14.37 18.64 47.41
N GLY A 313 15.11 18.23 46.39
CA GLY A 313 14.89 18.62 44.99
C GLY A 313 15.46 20.01 44.64
N GLU A 314 16.25 20.58 45.54
CA GLU A 314 16.82 21.94 45.45
C GLU A 314 18.15 21.95 44.69
N LYS A 315 18.92 20.86 44.78
CA LYS A 315 20.24 20.75 44.18
C LYS A 315 20.31 19.61 43.16
N ASN A 316 20.73 19.93 41.94
CA ASN A 316 21.08 18.91 40.95
C ASN A 316 22.44 18.29 41.26
N LEU A 317 22.60 16.99 41.02
CA LEU A 317 23.79 16.23 41.41
C LEU A 317 24.50 15.61 40.21
N ALA A 318 25.73 16.06 39.98
CA ALA A 318 26.64 15.52 38.97
C ALA A 318 27.33 14.22 39.42
N ASN A 319 27.85 13.47 38.45
CA ASN A 319 28.65 12.25 38.64
C ASN A 319 27.92 11.07 39.31
N ALA A 320 26.59 11.03 39.28
CA ALA A 320 25.85 9.80 39.55
C ALA A 320 26.00 8.86 38.34
N ILE A 321 26.20 7.57 38.58
CA ILE A 321 26.30 6.56 37.51
C ILE A 321 25.07 5.68 37.51
N PHE A 322 24.36 5.65 36.40
CA PHE A 322 23.20 4.80 36.16
C PHE A 322 23.49 3.70 35.13
N GLN A 323 22.71 2.62 35.24
CA GLN A 323 22.50 1.64 34.18
C GLN A 323 21.09 1.79 33.60
N LEU A 324 20.98 1.61 32.29
CA LEU A 324 19.71 1.41 31.61
C LEU A 324 19.58 -0.07 31.25
N LEU A 325 18.49 -0.70 31.67
CA LEU A 325 18.20 -2.11 31.45
C LEU A 325 16.91 -2.28 30.64
N ASP A 326 16.83 -3.35 29.84
CA ASP A 326 15.62 -3.72 29.08
C ASP A 326 14.51 -4.26 30.00
N LYS A 327 13.35 -4.57 29.40
CA LYS A 327 12.20 -5.17 30.12
C LYS A 327 12.52 -6.48 30.84
N ASP A 328 13.55 -7.20 30.40
CA ASP A 328 14.00 -8.48 30.94
C ASP A 328 15.17 -8.28 31.94
N LYS A 329 15.49 -7.02 32.28
CA LYS A 329 16.57 -6.57 33.17
C LYS A 329 17.97 -6.91 32.67
N ASN A 330 18.17 -7.04 31.35
CA ASN A 330 19.49 -7.10 30.77
C ASN A 330 20.05 -5.68 30.60
N VAL A 331 21.33 -5.49 30.89
CA VAL A 331 21.99 -4.19 30.71
C VAL A 331 22.05 -3.83 29.23
N ILE A 332 21.47 -2.69 28.86
CA ILE A 332 21.57 -2.10 27.52
C ILE A 332 22.72 -1.08 27.50
N ILE A 333 22.78 -0.23 28.53
CA ILE A 333 23.84 0.76 28.72
C ILE A 333 24.38 0.61 30.13
N SER A 334 25.69 0.35 30.23
CA SER A 334 26.36 0.06 31.50
C SER A 334 26.68 1.29 32.33
N GLU A 335 26.90 2.45 31.68
CA GLU A 335 27.34 3.68 32.33
C GLU A 335 26.65 4.90 31.71
N LEU A 336 25.79 5.53 32.50
CA LEU A 336 25.14 6.81 32.22
C LEU A 336 25.48 7.77 33.34
N ILE A 337 26.35 8.75 33.05
CA ILE A 337 26.92 9.63 34.08
C ILE A 337 26.22 10.98 34.03
N THR A 338 25.66 11.44 35.15
CA THR A 338 25.03 12.76 35.21
C THR A 338 26.05 13.88 35.03
N ASP A 339 25.72 14.83 34.17
CA ASP A 339 26.57 15.97 33.85
C ASP A 339 26.60 17.01 34.99
N LYS A 340 27.25 18.15 34.76
CA LYS A 340 27.32 19.27 35.72
C LYS A 340 25.96 19.82 36.13
N ASN A 341 24.92 19.65 35.31
CA ASN A 341 23.56 20.06 35.57
C ASN A 341 22.76 18.94 36.26
N GLY A 342 23.37 17.80 36.55
CA GLY A 342 22.74 16.61 37.12
C GLY A 342 21.88 15.85 36.11
N GLU A 343 22.15 15.98 34.81
CA GLU A 343 21.30 15.44 33.75
C GLU A 343 22.01 14.35 32.93
N VAL A 344 21.23 13.39 32.44
CA VAL A 344 21.58 12.48 31.35
C VAL A 344 20.47 12.57 30.31
N VAL A 345 20.83 12.71 29.04
CA VAL A 345 19.87 12.67 27.92
C VAL A 345 20.25 11.54 26.99
N LEU A 346 19.29 10.66 26.73
CA LEU A 346 19.36 9.62 25.72
C LEU A 346 18.36 9.96 24.62
N GLU A 347 18.84 10.01 23.38
CA GLU A 347 18.04 10.31 22.19
C GLU A 347 17.86 9.05 21.34
N ASN A 348 16.80 9.05 20.52
CA ASN A 348 16.46 8.00 19.56
C ASN A 348 16.33 6.60 20.19
N ILE A 349 15.90 6.52 21.45
CA ILE A 349 15.68 5.23 22.11
C ILE A 349 14.47 4.53 21.51
N LEU A 350 14.45 3.20 21.51
CA LEU A 350 13.25 2.47 21.08
C LEU A 350 12.13 2.63 22.12
N PRO A 351 10.87 2.78 21.70
CA PRO A 351 9.74 2.67 22.62
C PRO A 351 9.73 1.34 23.35
N GLY A 352 9.29 1.35 24.60
CA GLY A 352 9.23 0.14 25.41
C GLY A 352 9.38 0.38 26.91
N THR A 353 9.50 -0.74 27.64
CA THR A 353 9.71 -0.74 29.08
C THR A 353 11.20 -0.89 29.39
N TYR A 354 11.69 0.00 30.25
CA TYR A 354 13.06 0.01 30.73
C TYR A 354 13.11 0.06 32.26
N TYR A 355 14.26 -0.31 32.79
CA TYR A 355 14.59 -0.09 34.20
C TYR A 355 15.86 0.76 34.30
N ILE A 356 15.83 1.77 35.16
CA ILE A 356 17.01 2.55 35.53
C ILE A 356 17.49 2.03 36.89
N LYS A 357 18.80 1.78 37.02
CA LYS A 357 19.44 1.40 38.28
C LYS A 357 20.60 2.35 38.58
N GLU A 358 20.62 2.96 39.77
CA GLU A 358 21.81 3.68 40.23
C GLU A 358 22.88 2.66 40.64
N ILE A 359 24.09 2.80 40.12
CA ILE A 359 25.24 1.94 40.45
C ILE A 359 26.20 2.68 41.37
N GLN A 360 26.29 4.01 41.23
CA GLN A 360 27.12 4.84 42.07
C GLN A 360 26.43 6.17 42.34
N ALA A 361 26.27 6.50 43.62
CA ALA A 361 25.77 7.79 44.05
C ALA A 361 26.84 8.90 43.89
N PRO A 362 26.41 10.16 43.75
CA PRO A 362 27.30 11.32 43.89
C PRO A 362 27.99 11.34 45.25
N ALA A 363 29.18 11.92 45.33
CA ALA A 363 29.94 12.03 46.57
C ALA A 363 29.13 12.70 47.70
N GLY A 364 29.06 12.05 48.87
CA GLY A 364 28.33 12.52 50.04
C GLY A 364 26.82 12.24 50.02
N TYR A 365 26.35 11.34 49.14
CA TYR A 365 24.95 10.91 49.03
C TYR A 365 24.82 9.38 49.08
N ILE A 366 23.73 8.91 49.66
CA ILE A 366 23.41 7.48 49.78
C ILE A 366 22.91 6.95 48.44
N LEU A 367 23.33 5.75 48.06
CA LEU A 367 22.90 5.04 46.85
C LEU A 367 21.42 4.67 46.87
N TYR A 368 20.70 4.96 45.79
CA TYR A 368 19.36 4.44 45.54
C TYR A 368 19.42 3.03 44.92
N ASP A 369 19.26 1.99 45.76
CA ASP A 369 19.48 0.59 45.35
C ASP A 369 18.25 -0.11 44.73
N ASN A 370 17.19 0.64 44.38
CA ASN A 370 16.00 0.06 43.74
C ASN A 370 15.98 0.32 42.23
N TYR A 371 15.27 -0.55 41.50
CA TYR A 371 14.98 -0.32 40.09
C TYR A 371 13.85 0.69 39.91
N ILE A 372 14.02 1.61 38.98
CA ILE A 372 12.99 2.54 38.56
C ILE A 372 12.46 2.08 37.22
N GLN A 373 11.24 1.55 37.20
CA GLN A 373 10.58 1.16 35.96
C GLN A 373 10.04 2.38 35.23
N ILE A 374 10.32 2.45 33.93
CA ILE A 374 9.78 3.46 33.04
C ILE A 374 9.21 2.83 31.79
N ARG A 375 8.26 3.52 31.16
CA ARG A 375 7.71 3.15 29.87
C ARG A 375 7.79 4.38 28.97
N SER A 376 8.42 4.22 27.82
CA SER A 376 8.59 5.27 26.82
C SER A 376 7.79 4.90 25.57
N GLU A 377 7.04 5.87 25.06
CA GLU A 377 6.24 5.74 23.85
C GLU A 377 6.97 6.38 22.63
N PHE A 378 6.50 6.10 21.43
CA PHE A 378 7.09 6.63 20.20
C PHE A 378 7.00 8.17 20.12
N ASN A 379 8.12 8.82 19.79
CA ASN A 379 8.30 10.28 19.76
C ASN A 379 7.99 11.00 21.08
N GLU A 380 8.05 10.30 22.21
CA GLU A 380 7.90 10.89 23.54
C GLU A 380 9.25 11.41 24.09
N GLU A 381 9.25 12.58 24.73
CA GLU A 381 10.33 12.99 25.64
C GLU A 381 9.95 12.68 27.09
N LEU A 382 10.49 11.60 27.64
CA LEU A 382 10.23 11.17 29.01
C LEU A 382 11.28 11.74 29.97
N THR A 383 10.84 12.45 31.00
CA THR A 383 11.72 12.95 32.07
C THR A 383 11.51 12.18 33.38
N VAL A 384 12.60 11.66 33.95
CA VAL A 384 12.61 10.91 35.21
C VAL A 384 13.47 11.67 36.21
N THR A 385 12.90 12.02 37.36
CA THR A 385 13.66 12.64 38.46
C THR A 385 13.98 11.61 39.53
N ILE A 386 15.27 11.43 39.82
CA ILE A 386 15.79 10.52 40.84
C ILE A 386 16.38 11.35 41.97
N LYS A 387 16.13 10.96 43.22
CA LYS A 387 16.56 11.71 44.42
C LYS A 387 17.43 10.85 45.33
N ASN A 388 18.50 11.42 45.90
CA ASN A 388 19.26 10.77 46.99
C ASN A 388 19.30 11.64 48.25
N SER A 389 19.30 10.97 49.39
CA SER A 389 19.58 11.54 50.70
C SER A 389 21.09 11.72 50.90
N LYS A 390 21.49 12.71 51.71
CA LYS A 390 22.90 12.93 52.06
C LYS A 390 23.39 11.83 53.00
N GLU A 391 24.66 11.47 52.89
CA GLU A 391 25.33 10.63 53.89
C GLU A 391 25.46 11.41 55.21
N GLU A 392 25.12 10.77 56.33
CA GLU A 392 25.38 11.32 57.66
C GLU A 392 26.89 11.29 57.93
N LYS A 393 27.48 12.45 58.22
CA LYS A 393 28.89 12.51 58.64
C LYS A 393 28.99 12.05 60.11
N PRO A 394 29.88 11.11 60.46
CA PRO A 394 30.08 10.71 61.85
C PRO A 394 30.65 11.87 62.67
N GLU A 395 30.07 12.12 63.85
CA GLU A 395 30.56 13.10 64.82
C GLU A 395 31.72 12.48 65.62
N ILE A 396 32.95 12.93 65.38
CA ILE A 396 34.14 12.44 66.11
C ILE A 396 34.25 13.19 67.44
N GLN A 397 33.97 12.53 68.56
CA GLN A 397 34.28 13.06 69.90
C GLN A 397 35.70 12.66 70.30
N ILE A 398 36.59 13.64 70.49
CA ILE A 398 37.92 13.44 71.09
C ILE A 398 37.82 13.78 72.58
N SER A 399 38.03 12.81 73.47
CA SER A 399 38.10 13.06 74.92
C SER A 399 39.55 13.19 75.37
N GLU A 400 39.97 14.37 75.83
CA GLU A 400 41.25 14.57 76.53
C GLU A 400 41.12 14.10 78.00
N ASN A 401 41.87 13.08 78.39
CA ASN A 401 41.97 12.65 79.79
C ASN A 401 43.02 13.47 80.54
N ILE A 402 42.59 14.41 81.39
CA ILE A 402 43.45 15.04 82.41
C ILE A 402 43.32 14.25 83.72
N LEU A 403 44.36 13.49 84.08
CA LEU A 403 44.50 12.81 85.37
C LEU A 403 44.66 13.83 86.52
N LYS A 404 43.66 13.93 87.42
CA LYS A 404 43.79 14.57 88.73
C LYS A 404 43.90 13.50 89.83
N ILE A 405 45.09 13.35 90.42
CA ILE A 405 45.35 12.48 91.57
C ILE A 405 44.90 13.22 92.85
N LYS A 406 43.97 12.62 93.62
CA LYS A 406 43.61 13.05 94.99
C LYS A 406 44.34 12.16 96.00
N ASN A 407 45.20 12.74 96.83
CA ASN A 407 45.77 12.06 98.00
C ASN A 407 44.92 12.38 99.24
N GLU A 408 44.21 11.39 99.77
CA GLU A 408 43.62 11.43 101.12
C GLU A 408 44.63 10.90 102.14
N VAL A 409 44.87 11.64 103.23
CA VAL A 409 45.61 11.14 104.40
C VAL A 409 44.67 11.09 105.61
N LYS A 410 44.45 9.87 106.11
CA LYS A 410 43.70 9.53 107.33
C LYS A 410 44.34 10.17 108.58
N ARG A 411 43.52 10.76 109.47
CA ARG A 411 43.94 11.22 110.81
C ARG A 411 43.75 10.13 111.87
N LEU A 412 44.70 10.04 112.82
CA LEU A 412 44.63 9.18 114.02
C LEU A 412 44.30 10.03 115.29
N PRO A 413 43.78 9.41 116.37
CA PRO A 413 43.05 10.10 117.43
C PRO A 413 43.92 10.76 118.51
N LYS A 414 43.30 11.70 119.25
CA LYS A 414 43.89 12.51 120.33
C LYS A 414 44.13 11.71 121.62
N THR A 415 45.23 12.00 122.31
CA THR A 415 45.39 11.83 123.77
C THR A 415 45.69 13.20 124.39
N GLY A 416 45.10 13.46 125.56
CA GLY A 416 44.96 14.78 126.16
C GLY A 416 46.01 15.19 127.19
N MET A 417 45.66 16.34 127.79
CA MET A 417 46.28 17.18 128.84
C MET A 417 47.58 17.90 128.50
#